data_AF-A0A2V4H0L5-F1
#
_entry.id   AF-A0A2V4H0L5-F1
#
_cell.length_a   1.000
_cell.length_b   1.000
_cell.length_c   1.000
_cell.angle_alpha   90.00
_cell.angle_beta   90.00
_cell.angle_gamma   90.00
#
_symmetry.space_group_name_H-M   'P 1'
#
loop_
_entity.id
_entity.type
_entity.pdbx_description
1 polymer ?
#
loop_
_entity_poly.entity_id
_entity_poly.type
_entity_poly.pdbx_seq_one_letter_code
_entity_poly.pdbx_strand_id
1 'polypeptide(L)'
;MNHERKILLAGFLKYMGFNRKKIINEGIDSRIKAQKLVYFGEVLGLPLNYDFNLYLYVLYSSGLTNDYFSITDEEWANGKIDISTNVPDFLDQLKGRSALF
;
A
#
# COMPACT_ATOMS: atom_id res chain seq x y z
N MET A 1 12.39 4.37 12.56
CA MET A 1 11.58 3.95 11.38
C MET A 1 11.11 5.22 10.69
N ASN A 2 11.25 5.32 9.36
CA ASN A 2 11.22 6.61 8.66
C ASN A 2 9.78 7.14 8.52
N HIS A 3 9.46 8.25 9.21
CA HIS A 3 8.17 8.96 9.15
C HIS A 3 7.74 9.24 7.70
N GLU A 4 8.70 9.58 6.84
CA GLU A 4 8.48 9.82 5.42
C GLU A 4 7.88 8.61 4.69
N ARG A 5 8.36 7.39 4.97
CA ARG A 5 7.85 6.16 4.34
C ARG A 5 6.39 5.90 4.70
N LYS A 6 5.98 6.22 5.93
CA LYS A 6 4.59 6.10 6.38
C LYS A 6 3.68 7.11 5.68
N ILE A 7 4.15 8.34 5.47
CA ILE A 7 3.42 9.36 4.72
C ILE A 7 3.21 8.92 3.26
N LEU A 8 4.25 8.39 2.61
CA LEU A 8 4.16 7.84 1.25
C LEU A 8 3.17 6.67 1.18
N LEU A 9 3.29 5.72 2.11
CA LEU A 9 2.39 4.58 2.20
C LEU A 9 0.93 5.02 2.40
N ALA A 10 0.67 5.92 3.33
CA ALA A 10 -0.67 6.44 3.58
C ALA A 10 -1.24 7.13 2.34
N GLY A 11 -0.43 7.94 1.64
CA GLY A 11 -0.82 8.58 0.38
C GLY A 11 -1.20 7.56 -0.69
N PHE A 12 -0.37 6.53 -0.87
CA PHE A 12 -0.63 5.48 -1.85
C PHE A 12 -1.87 4.67 -1.52
N LEU A 13 -2.02 4.20 -0.28
CA LEU A 13 -3.18 3.41 0.13
C LEU A 13 -4.49 4.20 -0.01
N LYS A 14 -4.49 5.50 0.33
CA LYS A 14 -5.62 6.40 0.07
C LYS A 14 -5.94 6.50 -1.42
N TYR A 15 -4.93 6.71 -2.26
CA TYR A 15 -5.09 6.76 -3.71
C TYR A 15 -5.69 5.46 -4.27
N MET A 16 -5.34 4.32 -3.68
CA MET A 16 -5.90 3.00 -3.99
C MET A 16 -7.28 2.73 -3.37
N GLY A 17 -7.88 3.72 -2.70
CA GLY A 17 -9.24 3.64 -2.15
C GLY A 17 -9.34 2.93 -0.80
N PHE A 18 -8.23 2.75 -0.08
CA PHE A 18 -8.27 2.23 1.29
C PHE A 18 -8.61 3.32 2.29
N ASN A 19 -9.20 2.87 3.40
CA ASN A 19 -9.28 3.61 4.64
C ASN A 19 -8.43 2.87 5.69
N ARG A 20 -7.73 3.61 6.55
CA ARG A 20 -6.95 3.07 7.68
C ARG A 20 -7.76 2.06 8.49
N LYS A 21 -9.00 2.41 8.89
CA LYS A 21 -9.89 1.52 9.65
C LYS A 21 -10.18 0.23 8.89
N LYS A 22 -10.27 0.30 7.56
CA LYS A 22 -10.48 -0.85 6.67
C LYS A 22 -9.33 -1.85 6.75
N ILE A 23 -8.10 -1.36 6.71
CA ILE A 23 -6.89 -2.20 6.71
C ILE A 23 -6.71 -2.85 8.08
N ILE A 24 -6.96 -2.11 9.15
CA ILE A 24 -6.78 -2.59 10.52
C ILE A 24 -7.92 -3.56 10.91
N ASN A 25 -9.17 -3.25 10.58
CA ASN A 25 -10.33 -3.96 11.14
C ASN A 25 -11.00 -4.97 10.18
N GLU A 26 -10.95 -4.80 8.86
CA GLU A 26 -11.72 -5.66 7.92
C GLU A 26 -11.03 -6.98 7.55
N GLY A 27 -10.09 -7.44 8.37
CA GLY A 27 -9.54 -8.80 8.26
C GLY A 27 -8.37 -8.96 7.27
N ILE A 28 -7.98 -10.22 7.08
CA ILE A 28 -6.74 -10.60 6.40
C ILE A 28 -6.75 -10.25 4.90
N ASP A 29 -7.90 -10.30 4.24
CA ASP A 29 -8.02 -10.06 2.80
C ASP A 29 -7.69 -8.61 2.44
N SER A 30 -8.14 -7.65 3.24
CA SER A 30 -7.81 -6.23 3.11
C SER A 30 -6.30 -6.01 3.20
N ARG A 31 -5.62 -6.72 4.11
CA ARG A 31 -4.16 -6.64 4.31
C ARG A 31 -3.40 -7.32 3.17
N ILE A 32 -3.86 -8.47 2.68
CA ILE A 32 -3.28 -9.13 1.49
C ILE A 32 -3.40 -8.22 0.28
N LYS A 33 -4.56 -7.58 0.08
CA LYS A 33 -4.74 -6.62 -1.02
C LYS A 33 -3.78 -5.44 -0.90
N ALA A 34 -3.59 -4.89 0.31
CA ALA A 34 -2.62 -3.83 0.55
C ALA A 34 -1.18 -4.29 0.21
N GLN A 35 -0.79 -5.50 0.62
CA GLN A 35 0.53 -6.08 0.30
C GLN A 35 0.76 -6.18 -1.21
N LYS A 36 -0.20 -6.75 -1.96
CA LYS A 36 -0.11 -6.88 -3.42
C LYS A 36 -0.01 -5.52 -4.12
N LEU A 37 -0.85 -4.56 -3.72
CA LEU A 37 -0.92 -3.26 -4.39
C LEU A 37 0.34 -2.43 -4.14
N VAL A 38 0.90 -2.48 -2.92
CA VAL A 38 2.18 -1.80 -2.63
C VAL A 38 3.31 -2.43 -3.45
N TYR A 39 3.36 -3.76 -3.53
CA TYR A 39 4.34 -4.45 -4.38
C TYR A 39 4.24 -4.01 -5.85
N PHE A 40 3.03 -4.00 -6.43
CA PHE A 40 2.86 -3.53 -7.81
C PHE A 40 3.17 -2.05 -7.97
N GLY A 41 2.87 -1.22 -6.97
CA GLY A 41 3.27 0.18 -6.95
C GLY A 41 4.79 0.35 -7.08
N GLU A 42 5.57 -0.46 -6.36
CA GLU A 42 7.04 -0.45 -6.45
C GLU A 42 7.55 -0.97 -7.77
N VAL A 43 6.96 -2.05 -8.31
CA VAL A 43 7.28 -2.56 -9.65
C VAL A 43 7.04 -1.49 -10.73
N LEU A 44 6.04 -0.62 -10.52
CA LEU A 44 5.74 0.51 -11.40
C LEU A 44 6.61 1.76 -11.12
N GLY A 45 7.57 1.67 -10.19
CA GLY A 45 8.55 2.72 -9.91
C GLY A 45 8.16 3.70 -8.80
N LEU A 46 7.09 3.43 -8.03
CA LEU A 46 6.76 4.27 -6.87
C LEU A 46 7.77 4.03 -5.73
N PRO A 47 8.27 5.08 -5.07
CA PRO A 47 9.34 4.97 -4.06
C PRO A 47 8.82 4.53 -2.68
N LEU A 48 8.07 3.42 -2.61
CA LEU A 48 7.50 2.91 -1.36
C LEU A 48 8.55 2.17 -0.50
N ASN A 49 9.55 1.55 -1.14
CA ASN A 49 10.76 0.97 -0.55
C ASN A 49 10.48 -0.05 0.59
N TYR A 50 9.65 -1.05 0.32
CA TYR A 50 9.35 -2.19 1.16
C TYR A 50 10.00 -3.45 0.61
N ASP A 51 10.68 -4.19 1.49
CA ASP A 51 11.20 -5.49 1.12
C ASP A 51 10.09 -6.54 1.16
N PHE A 52 9.87 -7.21 0.03
CA PHE A 52 8.91 -8.29 -0.10
C PHE A 52 9.59 -9.66 -0.12
N ASN A 53 8.96 -10.63 0.54
CA ASN A 53 9.30 -12.04 0.47
C ASN A 53 8.03 -12.87 0.22
N LEU A 54 8.21 -14.17 0.04
CA LEU A 54 7.09 -15.13 -0.02
C LEU A 54 6.87 -15.70 1.38
N TYR A 55 5.81 -15.25 2.04
CA TYR A 55 5.33 -15.84 3.30
C TYR A 55 4.07 -16.66 3.02
N LEU A 56 4.12 -17.96 3.30
CA LEU A 56 3.02 -18.90 3.04
C LEU A 56 2.47 -18.78 1.59
N TYR A 57 3.38 -18.67 0.62
CA TYR A 57 3.09 -18.53 -0.81
C TYR A 57 2.44 -17.20 -1.24
N VAL A 58 2.41 -16.19 -0.38
CA VAL A 58 1.88 -14.85 -0.69
C VAL A 58 2.99 -13.81 -0.57
N LEU A 59 2.97 -12.80 -1.44
CA LEU A 59 3.82 -11.61 -1.33
C LEU A 59 3.57 -10.91 0.01
N TYR A 60 4.63 -10.75 0.79
CA TYR A 60 4.53 -10.22 2.13
C TYR A 60 5.75 -9.37 2.49
N SER A 61 5.48 -8.20 3.05
CA SER A 61 6.46 -7.34 3.69
C SER A 61 6.08 -7.11 5.14
N SER A 62 6.96 -7.55 6.04
CA SER A 62 6.83 -7.30 7.49
C SER A 62 6.95 -5.81 7.80
N GLY A 63 7.79 -5.08 7.07
CA GLY A 63 7.92 -3.63 7.16
C GLY A 63 6.61 -2.93 6.82
N LEU A 64 5.96 -3.35 5.73
CA LEU A 64 4.64 -2.83 5.34
C LEU A 64 3.59 -3.13 6.41
N THR A 65 3.57 -4.36 6.94
CA THR A 65 2.67 -4.73 8.03
C THR A 65 2.84 -3.86 9.25
N ASN A 66 4.08 -3.66 9.67
CA ASN A 66 4.38 -2.81 10.81
C ASN A 66 3.94 -1.36 10.56
N ASP A 67 4.15 -0.85 9.35
CA ASP A 67 3.82 0.54 9.02
C ASP A 67 2.31 0.76 8.96
N TYR A 68 1.51 -0.08 8.28
CA TYR A 68 0.06 0.17 8.24
C TYR A 68 -0.64 -0.03 9.60
N PHE A 69 -0.09 -0.83 10.52
CA PHE A 69 -0.60 -0.91 11.90
C PHE A 69 -0.12 0.23 12.81
N SER A 70 1.03 0.85 12.49
CA SER A 70 1.63 1.91 13.31
C SER A 70 1.47 3.31 12.71
N ILE A 71 0.82 3.47 11.55
CA ILE A 71 0.44 4.77 11.02
C ILE A 71 -0.56 5.43 11.98
N THR A 72 -0.22 6.64 12.41
CA THR A 72 -1.11 7.48 13.22
C THR A 72 -2.20 8.13 12.38
N ASP A 73 -3.24 8.67 13.01
CA ASP A 73 -4.29 9.40 12.27
C ASP A 73 -3.74 10.67 11.61
N GLU A 74 -2.74 11.31 12.22
CA GLU A 74 -2.02 12.46 11.65
C GLU A 74 -1.21 12.06 10.41
N GLU A 75 -0.40 11.00 10.51
CA GLU A 75 0.38 10.47 9.38
C GLU A 75 -0.54 10.03 8.25
N TRP A 76 -1.66 9.38 8.60
CA TRP A 76 -2.67 9.04 7.61
C TRP A 76 -3.22 10.29 6.95
N ALA A 77 -3.70 11.28 7.70
CA ALA A 77 -4.27 12.52 7.19
C ALA A 77 -3.31 13.24 6.23
N ASN A 78 -2.03 13.32 6.59
CA ASN A 78 -0.97 13.96 5.81
C ASN A 78 -0.41 13.12 4.65
N GLY A 79 -0.87 11.86 4.51
CA GLY A 79 -0.41 10.95 3.48
C GLY A 79 -0.54 11.51 2.07
N LYS A 80 0.58 11.51 1.35
CA LYS A 80 0.71 12.03 -0.03
C LYS A 80 1.72 11.20 -0.80
N ILE A 81 1.48 11.02 -2.09
CA ILE A 81 2.41 10.36 -3.00
C ILE A 81 2.36 11.06 -4.35
N ASP A 82 3.52 11.24 -4.97
CA ASP A 82 3.62 11.68 -6.35
C ASP A 82 3.52 10.47 -7.28
N ILE A 83 2.56 10.49 -8.19
CA ILE A 83 2.31 9.40 -9.14
C ILE A 83 2.64 9.95 -10.53
N SER A 84 3.76 9.49 -11.08
CA SER A 84 4.20 9.83 -12.44
C SER A 84 3.09 9.62 -13.46
N THR A 85 2.97 10.48 -14.47
CA THR A 85 1.85 10.57 -15.44
C THR A 85 1.53 9.30 -16.24
N ASN A 86 2.45 8.33 -16.35
CA ASN A 86 2.23 7.08 -17.10
C ASN A 86 1.79 5.89 -16.23
N VAL A 87 1.82 6.05 -14.91
CA VAL A 87 1.45 5.06 -13.90
C VAL A 87 -0.06 5.02 -13.55
N PRO A 88 -0.86 6.12 -13.67
CA PRO A 88 -2.25 6.14 -13.22
C PRO A 88 -3.12 5.15 -13.99
N ASP A 89 -2.98 5.05 -15.32
CA ASP A 89 -3.78 4.14 -16.14
C ASP A 89 -3.59 2.67 -15.73
N PHE A 90 -2.37 2.28 -15.35
CA PHE A 90 -2.09 0.94 -14.83
C PHE A 90 -2.61 0.74 -13.41
N LEU A 91 -2.45 1.73 -12.53
CA LEU A 91 -2.97 1.65 -11.17
C LEU A 91 -4.50 1.61 -11.17
N ASP A 92 -5.17 2.35 -12.03
CA ASP A 92 -6.62 2.34 -12.16
C ASP A 92 -7.13 1.03 -12.76
N GLN A 93 -6.39 0.43 -13.70
CA GLN A 93 -6.64 -0.95 -14.11
C GLN A 93 -6.46 -1.95 -12.96
N LEU A 94 -5.46 -1.78 -12.09
CA LEU A 94 -5.24 -2.61 -10.89
C LEU A 94 -6.29 -2.39 -9.79
N LYS A 95 -6.94 -1.22 -9.76
CA LYS A 95 -8.10 -0.96 -8.87
C LYS A 95 -9.34 -1.67 -9.38
N GLY A 96 -9.61 -1.57 -10.69
CA GLY A 96 -10.82 -2.09 -11.35
C GLY A 96 -10.80 -3.58 -11.60
N ARG A 97 -9.63 -4.13 -11.97
CA ARG A 97 -9.37 -5.56 -11.89
C ARG A 97 -8.98 -5.80 -10.44
N SER A 98 -9.90 -6.21 -9.58
CA SER A 98 -9.59 -6.77 -8.25
C SER A 98 -8.23 -7.46 -8.31
N ALA A 99 -7.18 -6.90 -7.69
CA ALA A 99 -5.78 -7.29 -7.91
C ALA A 99 -5.54 -8.77 -7.53
N LEU A 100 -5.92 -9.60 -8.51
CA LEU A 100 -5.86 -11.02 -8.75
C LEU A 100 -6.25 -11.89 -7.54
N PHE A 101 -7.56 -12.21 -7.50
CA PHE A 101 -8.39 -12.86 -6.47
C PHE A 101 -8.76 -11.96 -5.30
#